data_AF-A0AAQ4F4F2-F1
#
_entry.id   AF-A0AAQ4F4F2-F1
#
_cell.length_a   1.000
_cell.length_b   1.000
_cell.length_c   1.000
_cell.angle_alpha   90.00
_cell.angle_beta   90.00
_cell.angle_gamma   90.00
#
_symmetry.space_group_name_H-M   'P 1'
#
loop_
_entity.id
_entity.type
_entity.pdbx_description
1 polymer ?
#
loop_
_entity_poly.entity_id
_entity_poly.type
_entity_poly.pdbx_seq_one_letter_code
_entity_poly.pdbx_strand_id
1 'polypeptide(L)'
;MLEMLYGSWNEVRQSTIRNCFAECGFVLPAVEDEVQPDESLVELDKTWDRLAPPGIAFDDSVSADEILAVAPELTDQEIVDRVVVPEDNSSSHIEGDSERDEPPISCADAADMARRLKGYFEKLPMTKTAEVEKALLCMDTVEKFILLSTVKGHQKKITSFFK
;
A
#
# COMPACT_ATOMS: atom_id res chain seq x y z
N MET A 1 9.94 -27.11 1.86
CA MET A 1 10.12 -25.95 2.77
C MET A 1 8.84 -25.65 3.53
N LEU A 2 7.69 -25.56 2.86
CA LEU A 2 6.36 -25.41 3.48
C LEU A 2 6.01 -26.52 4.50
N GLU A 3 6.35 -27.78 4.22
CA GLU A 3 6.07 -28.90 5.13
C GLU A 3 6.81 -28.79 6.47
N MET A 4 8.04 -28.24 6.47
CA MET A 4 8.79 -28.03 7.71
C MET A 4 8.19 -26.90 8.55
N LEU A 5 7.77 -25.80 7.91
CA LEU A 5 7.06 -24.70 8.57
C LEU A 5 5.72 -25.17 9.18
N TYR A 6 4.96 -25.96 8.43
CA TYR A 6 3.69 -26.51 8.90
C TYR A 6 3.87 -27.46 10.10
N GLY A 7 4.88 -28.32 10.04
CA GLY A 7 5.24 -29.21 11.16
C GLY A 7 5.63 -28.43 12.41
N SER A 8 6.53 -27.45 12.27
CA SER A 8 6.99 -26.63 13.40
C SER A 8 5.88 -25.79 14.02
N TRP A 9 4.94 -25.26 13.22
CA TRP A 9 3.81 -24.48 13.72
C TRP A 9 2.83 -25.33 14.53
N ASN A 10 2.53 -26.55 14.06
CA ASN A 10 1.60 -27.45 14.75
C ASN A 10 2.19 -28.10 16.01
N GLU A 11 3.49 -28.00 16.23
CA GLU A 11 4.15 -28.48 17.45
C GLU A 11 4.07 -27.46 18.60
N VAL A 12 3.72 -26.20 18.31
CA VAL A 12 3.55 -25.16 19.32
C VAL A 12 2.30 -25.43 20.16
N ARG A 13 2.50 -25.62 21.47
CA ARG A 13 1.38 -25.82 22.41
C ARG A 13 0.59 -24.52 22.59
N GLN A 14 -0.73 -24.64 22.72
CA GLN A 14 -1.61 -23.51 23.03
C GLN A 14 -1.19 -22.75 24.29
N SER A 15 -0.64 -23.45 25.29
CA SER A 15 -0.07 -22.84 26.50
C SER A 15 1.10 -21.92 26.20
N THR A 16 1.94 -22.27 25.22
CA THR A 16 3.08 -21.45 24.80
C THR A 16 2.59 -20.14 24.18
N ILE A 17 1.61 -20.23 23.28
CA ILE A 17 0.98 -19.05 22.67
C ILE A 17 0.36 -18.17 23.77
N ARG A 18 -0.44 -18.76 24.66
CA ARG A 18 -1.05 -18.02 25.78
C ARG A 18 -0.01 -17.32 26.66
N ASN A 19 1.08 -17.99 26.98
CA ASN A 19 2.14 -17.42 27.83
C ASN A 19 2.88 -16.28 27.13
N CYS A 20 3.15 -16.38 25.82
CA CYS A 20 3.73 -15.26 25.07
C CYS A 20 2.80 -14.03 25.08
N PHE A 21 1.51 -14.23 24.86
CA PHE A 21 0.54 -13.14 24.94
C PHE A 21 0.45 -12.56 26.36
N ALA A 22 0.55 -13.40 27.40
CA ALA A 22 0.57 -12.95 28.79
C ALA A 22 1.83 -12.14 29.14
N GLU A 23 3.03 -12.59 28.73
CA GLU A 23 4.29 -11.86 28.93
C GLU A 23 4.30 -10.52 28.20
N CYS A 24 3.66 -10.43 27.03
CA CYS A 24 3.51 -9.19 26.29
C CYS A 24 2.37 -8.29 26.80
N GLY A 25 1.66 -8.70 27.87
CA GLY A 25 0.60 -7.89 28.48
C GLY A 25 -0.75 -7.92 27.74
N PHE A 26 -0.94 -8.84 26.79
CA PHE A 26 -2.20 -8.99 26.05
C PHE A 26 -3.24 -9.86 26.75
N VAL A 27 -2.88 -10.51 27.86
CA VAL A 27 -3.81 -11.28 28.69
C VAL A 27 -3.99 -10.54 30.01
N LEU A 28 -5.16 -9.94 30.20
CA LEU A 28 -5.57 -9.42 31.49
C LEU A 28 -5.78 -10.62 32.45
N PRO A 29 -5.33 -10.52 33.72
CA PRO A 29 -5.70 -11.51 34.71
C PRO A 29 -7.23 -11.58 34.75
N ALA A 30 -7.78 -12.79 34.77
CA ALA A 30 -9.22 -12.99 34.84
C ALA A 30 -9.74 -12.34 36.14
N VAL A 31 -10.24 -11.12 36.03
CA VAL A 31 -11.03 -10.47 37.06
C VAL A 31 -12.43 -11.09 36.91
N GLU A 32 -12.93 -11.68 37.98
CA GLU A 32 -14.34 -12.09 38.06
C GLU A 32 -15.19 -10.83 37.82
N ASP A 33 -15.89 -10.83 36.69
CA ASP A 33 -16.64 -9.70 36.17
C ASP A 33 -17.92 -9.50 37.01
N GLU A 34 -17.80 -8.81 38.15
CA GLU A 34 -18.93 -8.02 38.63
C GLU A 34 -19.06 -6.85 37.66
N VAL A 35 -20.13 -6.85 36.85
CA VAL A 35 -20.51 -5.75 35.97
C VAL A 35 -20.77 -4.51 36.82
N GLN A 36 -19.71 -3.79 37.16
CA GLN A 36 -19.79 -2.40 37.59
C GLN A 36 -20.06 -1.57 36.34
N PRO A 37 -20.93 -0.54 36.42
CA PRO A 37 -21.09 0.39 35.33
C PRO A 37 -19.70 0.98 35.04
N ASP A 38 -19.20 0.70 33.83
CA ASP A 38 -17.86 1.06 33.41
C ASP A 38 -17.63 2.56 33.67
N GLU A 39 -16.82 2.88 34.69
CA GLU A 39 -16.45 4.25 35.03
C GLU A 39 -15.86 4.98 33.82
N SER A 40 -15.32 4.24 32.83
CA SER A 40 -14.80 4.78 31.58
C SER A 40 -15.86 5.48 30.73
N LEU A 41 -17.11 5.00 30.74
CA LEU A 41 -18.20 5.61 29.95
C LEU A 41 -18.63 6.96 30.52
N VAL A 42 -18.60 7.10 31.86
CA VAL A 42 -18.94 8.35 32.56
C VAL A 42 -17.83 9.41 32.39
N GLU A 43 -16.57 8.99 32.29
CA GLU A 43 -15.47 9.90 31.97
C GLU A 43 -15.46 10.33 30.50
N LEU A 44 -15.84 9.44 29.59
CA LEU A 44 -15.93 9.73 28.17
C LEU A 44 -16.98 10.80 27.87
N ASP A 45 -18.16 10.70 28.47
CA ASP A 45 -19.26 11.67 28.31
C ASP A 45 -18.86 13.08 28.78
N LYS A 46 -18.22 13.17 29.95
CA LYS A 46 -17.68 14.44 30.48
C LYS A 46 -16.55 15.03 29.63
N THR A 47 -15.76 14.17 28.99
CA THR A 47 -14.68 14.60 28.11
C THR A 47 -15.24 15.13 26.79
N TRP A 48 -16.30 14.51 26.28
CA TRP A 48 -17.03 14.98 25.11
C TRP A 48 -17.62 16.37 25.33
N ASP A 49 -18.34 16.60 26.42
CA ASP A 49 -18.93 17.89 26.77
C ASP A 49 -17.91 19.05 26.82
N ARG A 50 -16.63 18.75 27.10
CA ARG A 50 -15.56 19.75 27.18
C ARG A 50 -14.91 20.04 25.83
N LEU A 51 -14.97 19.11 24.88
CA LEU A 51 -14.26 19.18 23.60
C LEU A 51 -15.20 19.46 22.42
N ALA A 52 -16.47 19.07 22.54
CA ALA A 52 -17.44 19.19 21.48
C ALA A 52 -17.80 20.67 21.23
N PRO A 53 -17.84 21.11 19.96
CA PRO A 53 -18.43 22.39 19.60
C PRO A 53 -19.89 22.49 20.06
N PRO A 54 -20.37 23.68 20.43
CA PRO A 54 -21.75 23.85 20.88
C PRO A 54 -22.73 23.40 19.79
N GLY A 55 -23.63 22.48 20.14
CA GLY A 55 -24.66 21.96 19.24
C GLY A 55 -24.29 20.71 18.46
N ILE A 56 -23.15 20.06 18.76
CA ILE A 56 -22.78 18.74 18.20
C ILE A 56 -22.90 17.70 19.30
N ALA A 57 -23.80 16.73 19.10
CA ALA A 57 -23.94 15.57 19.98
C ALA A 57 -22.84 14.55 19.72
N PHE A 58 -22.57 13.68 20.69
CA PHE A 58 -21.62 12.57 20.52
C PHE A 58 -22.03 11.67 19.34
N ASP A 59 -23.32 11.36 19.25
CA ASP A 59 -23.90 10.54 18.19
C ASP A 59 -23.66 11.11 16.79
N ASP A 60 -23.56 12.45 16.63
CA ASP A 60 -23.25 13.07 15.34
C ASP A 60 -21.84 12.73 14.85
N SER A 61 -20.92 12.46 15.78
CA SER A 61 -19.53 12.11 15.46
C SER A 61 -19.35 10.62 15.22
N VAL A 62 -20.13 9.80 15.92
CA VAL A 62 -20.17 8.34 15.68
C VAL A 62 -20.84 8.04 14.35
N SER A 63 -21.89 8.78 14.00
CA SER A 63 -22.69 8.55 12.79
C SER A 63 -22.20 9.39 11.59
N ALA A 64 -21.02 9.99 11.69
CA ALA A 64 -20.51 10.92 10.69
C ALA A 64 -20.28 10.25 9.32
N ASP A 65 -20.01 8.95 9.30
CA ASP A 65 -19.78 8.14 8.10
C ASP A 65 -21.01 7.34 7.64
N GLU A 66 -22.15 7.43 8.36
CA GLU A 66 -23.36 6.64 8.07
C GLU A 66 -23.97 6.99 6.70
N ILE A 67 -23.75 8.23 6.24
CA ILE A 67 -24.19 8.74 4.94
C ILE A 67 -23.03 8.83 3.93
N LEU A 68 -21.86 8.30 4.28
CA LEU A 68 -20.72 8.30 3.37
C LEU A 68 -21.03 7.36 2.20
N ALA A 69 -20.91 7.88 0.97
CA ALA A 69 -21.08 7.07 -0.23
C ALA A 69 -19.98 5.99 -0.27
N VAL A 70 -20.32 4.78 0.14
CA VAL A 70 -19.47 3.60 0.02
C VAL A 70 -19.64 2.99 -1.38
N ALA A 71 -18.64 2.20 -1.79
CA ALA A 71 -18.81 1.38 -2.98
C ALA A 71 -20.05 0.47 -2.81
N PRO A 72 -20.88 0.30 -3.84
CA PRO A 72 -22.04 -0.58 -3.75
C PRO A 72 -21.58 -2.00 -3.43
N GLU A 73 -22.34 -2.70 -2.59
CA GLU A 73 -22.15 -4.13 -2.38
C GLU A 73 -22.37 -4.84 -3.72
N LEU A 74 -21.34 -5.52 -4.19
CA LEU A 74 -21.39 -6.32 -5.40
C LEU A 74 -21.77 -7.73 -5.01
N THR A 75 -22.68 -8.34 -5.77
CA THR A 75 -22.88 -9.77 -5.70
C THR A 75 -21.65 -10.51 -6.23
N ASP A 76 -21.42 -11.74 -5.78
CA ASP A 76 -20.33 -12.58 -6.29
C ASP A 76 -20.38 -12.69 -7.82
N GLN A 77 -21.57 -12.72 -8.42
CA GLN A 77 -21.74 -12.76 -9.87
C GLN A 77 -21.25 -11.47 -10.54
N GLU A 78 -21.57 -10.29 -9.99
CA GLU A 78 -21.09 -9.01 -10.52
C GLU A 78 -19.58 -8.83 -10.35
N ILE A 79 -18.99 -9.46 -9.32
CA ILE A 79 -17.53 -9.53 -9.14
C ILE A 79 -16.94 -10.41 -10.25
N VAL A 80 -17.49 -11.61 -10.46
CA VAL A 80 -17.04 -12.53 -11.50
C VAL A 80 -17.18 -11.92 -12.89
N ASP A 81 -18.29 -11.27 -13.20
CA ASP A 81 -18.53 -10.63 -14.50
C ASP A 81 -17.55 -9.48 -14.79
N ARG A 82 -17.01 -8.83 -13.75
CA ARG A 82 -15.95 -7.81 -13.88
C ARG A 82 -14.56 -8.41 -14.08
N VAL A 83 -14.34 -9.62 -13.59
CA VAL A 83 -13.05 -10.34 -13.66
C VAL A 83 -12.97 -11.18 -14.95
N VAL A 84 -14.10 -11.72 -15.39
CA VAL A 84 -14.20 -12.53 -16.60
C VAL A 84 -14.33 -11.58 -17.79
N VAL A 85 -13.18 -11.21 -18.35
CA VAL A 85 -13.12 -10.62 -19.69
C VAL A 85 -13.81 -11.60 -20.65
N PRO A 86 -14.79 -11.18 -21.47
CA PRO A 86 -15.40 -12.09 -22.44
C PRO A 86 -14.32 -12.61 -23.38
N GLU A 87 -14.03 -13.91 -23.26
CA GLU A 87 -13.09 -14.63 -24.10
C GLU A 87 -13.62 -14.70 -25.54
N ASP A 88 -13.28 -13.70 -26.35
CA ASP A 88 -13.02 -13.95 -27.76
C ASP A 88 -11.51 -13.93 -27.99
N ASN A 89 -10.95 -15.14 -27.89
CA ASN A 89 -9.78 -15.59 -28.61
C ASN A 89 -8.39 -15.10 -28.13
N SER A 90 -7.81 -15.82 -27.17
CA SER A 90 -6.63 -16.67 -27.41
C SER A 90 -5.97 -17.05 -26.09
N SER A 91 -5.78 -18.35 -25.93
CA SER A 91 -5.04 -19.02 -24.87
C SER A 91 -3.70 -18.34 -24.52
N SER A 92 -3.58 -17.84 -23.29
CA SER A 92 -2.38 -18.02 -22.48
C SER A 92 -2.75 -17.90 -21.01
N HIS A 93 -2.55 -19.00 -20.29
CA HIS A 93 -2.65 -19.13 -18.85
C HIS A 93 -1.80 -18.05 -18.16
N ILE A 94 -2.45 -17.11 -17.47
CA ILE A 94 -1.79 -16.13 -16.60
C ILE A 94 -2.44 -16.26 -15.22
N GLU A 95 -1.74 -16.93 -14.31
CA GLU A 95 -1.87 -16.63 -12.89
C GLU A 95 -0.95 -15.47 -12.56
N GLY A 96 -1.49 -14.44 -11.91
CA GLY A 96 -0.69 -13.38 -11.30
C GLY A 96 -1.20 -11.98 -11.63
N ASP A 97 -1.92 -11.41 -10.65
CA ASP A 97 -1.92 -10.00 -10.29
C ASP A 97 -2.08 -9.00 -11.46
N SER A 98 -3.31 -8.59 -11.74
CA SER A 98 -3.59 -7.42 -12.57
C SER A 98 -3.26 -6.12 -11.82
N GLU A 99 -1.98 -5.90 -11.54
CA GLU A 99 -1.45 -4.56 -11.72
C GLU A 99 -1.64 -4.23 -13.20
N ARG A 100 -2.25 -3.08 -13.52
CA ARG A 100 -2.37 -2.64 -14.92
C ARG A 100 -0.98 -2.71 -15.54
N ASP A 101 -0.76 -3.65 -16.45
CA ASP A 101 0.45 -3.73 -17.26
C ASP A 101 0.51 -2.49 -18.15
N GLU A 102 0.97 -1.36 -17.60
CA GLU A 102 1.42 -0.24 -18.39
C GLU A 102 2.56 -0.76 -19.27
N PRO A 103 2.50 -0.56 -20.60
CA PRO A 103 3.52 -1.09 -21.50
C PRO A 103 4.89 -0.57 -21.05
N PRO A 104 5.92 -1.43 -21.03
CA PRO A 104 7.23 -1.05 -20.54
C PRO A 104 7.76 0.14 -21.35
N ILE A 105 8.03 1.23 -20.66
CA ILE A 105 8.53 2.47 -21.26
C ILE A 105 9.95 2.22 -21.78
N SER A 106 10.19 2.53 -23.05
CA SER A 106 11.53 2.38 -23.61
C SER A 106 12.48 3.41 -22.99
N CYS A 107 13.78 3.09 -22.93
CA CYS A 107 14.76 4.06 -22.42
C CYS A 107 14.82 5.35 -23.27
N ALA A 108 14.48 5.28 -24.56
CA ALA A 108 14.39 6.46 -25.43
C ALA A 108 13.22 7.36 -25.00
N ASP A 109 12.04 6.77 -24.77
CA ASP A 109 10.85 7.50 -24.30
C ASP A 109 11.08 8.10 -22.90
N ALA A 110 11.72 7.34 -22.00
CA ALA A 110 12.09 7.82 -20.68
C ALA A 110 13.04 9.04 -20.74
N ALA A 111 14.02 9.01 -21.65
CA ALA A 111 14.95 10.12 -21.86
C ALA A 111 14.26 11.36 -22.47
N ASP A 112 13.31 11.15 -23.40
CA ASP A 112 12.49 12.23 -23.96
C ASP A 112 11.60 12.88 -22.89
N MET A 113 10.97 12.08 -22.04
CA MET A 113 10.15 12.59 -20.93
C MET A 113 10.96 13.37 -19.90
N ALA A 114 12.15 12.89 -19.53
CA ALA A 114 13.05 13.62 -18.64
C ALA A 114 13.45 14.98 -19.22
N ARG A 115 13.77 15.05 -20.53
CA ARG A 115 14.07 16.32 -21.23
C ARG A 115 12.88 17.28 -21.25
N ARG A 116 11.66 16.77 -21.46
CA ARG A 116 10.44 17.59 -21.42
C ARG A 116 10.18 18.18 -20.03
N LEU A 117 10.37 17.37 -18.99
CA LEU A 117 10.20 17.79 -17.61
C LEU A 117 11.25 18.85 -17.21
N LYS A 118 12.51 18.66 -17.61
CA LYS A 118 13.57 19.66 -17.46
C LYS A 118 13.22 20.99 -18.14
N GLY A 119 12.79 20.94 -19.40
CA GLY A 119 12.38 22.14 -20.15
C GLY A 119 11.14 22.85 -19.57
N TYR A 120 10.31 22.15 -18.80
CA TYR A 120 9.23 22.77 -18.02
C TYR A 120 9.79 23.57 -16.84
N PHE A 121 10.70 22.98 -16.05
CA PHE A 121 11.35 23.67 -14.92
C PHE A 121 12.13 24.91 -15.35
N GLU A 122 12.79 24.89 -16.51
CA GLU A 122 13.52 26.03 -17.08
C GLU A 122 12.61 27.20 -17.49
N LYS A 123 11.33 26.92 -17.80
CA LYS A 123 10.35 27.93 -18.24
C LYS A 123 9.52 28.52 -17.10
N LEU A 124 9.63 27.97 -15.88
CA LEU A 124 8.92 28.51 -14.74
C LEU A 124 9.42 29.91 -14.39
N PRO A 125 8.54 30.85 -14.02
CA PRO A 125 8.95 32.20 -13.62
C PRO A 125 9.76 32.25 -12.31
N MET A 126 9.89 31.11 -11.61
CA MET A 126 10.61 30.92 -10.34
C MET A 126 12.01 30.30 -10.51
N THR A 127 12.64 30.49 -11.67
CA THR A 127 13.92 29.88 -12.11
C THR A 127 15.15 30.16 -11.25
N LYS A 128 15.06 30.98 -10.20
CA LYS A 128 16.19 31.34 -9.31
C LYS A 128 15.97 30.96 -7.86
N THR A 129 15.03 30.07 -7.59
CA THR A 129 14.89 29.48 -6.25
C THR A 129 15.85 28.30 -6.14
N ALA A 130 16.51 28.16 -4.98
CA ALA A 130 17.44 27.07 -4.70
C ALA A 130 16.79 25.68 -4.91
N GLU A 131 15.47 25.60 -4.75
CA GLU A 131 14.68 24.39 -4.98
C GLU A 131 14.59 24.01 -6.47
N VAL A 132 14.41 24.99 -7.36
CA VAL A 132 14.39 24.75 -8.81
C VAL A 132 15.77 24.36 -9.34
N GLU A 133 16.84 24.98 -8.84
CA GLU A 133 18.21 24.58 -9.18
C GLU A 133 18.52 23.15 -8.75
N LYS A 134 18.09 22.77 -7.53
CA LYS A 134 18.20 21.40 -7.03
C LYS A 134 17.40 20.41 -7.87
N ALA A 135 16.19 20.77 -8.29
CA ALA A 135 15.36 19.94 -9.15
C ALA A 135 16.01 19.72 -10.53
N LEU A 136 16.59 20.76 -11.13
CA LEU A 136 17.31 20.65 -12.40
C LEU A 136 18.54 19.74 -12.30
N LEU A 137 19.32 19.86 -11.22
CA LEU A 137 20.48 18.98 -10.97
C LEU A 137 20.07 17.51 -10.78
N CYS A 138 18.94 17.29 -10.08
CA CYS A 138 18.36 15.96 -9.93
C CYS A 138 17.97 15.39 -11.30
N MET A 139 17.40 16.22 -12.18
CA MET A 139 17.00 15.81 -13.51
C MET A 139 18.17 15.42 -14.40
N ASP A 140 19.30 16.14 -14.34
CA ASP A 140 20.53 15.76 -15.03
C ASP A 140 21.06 14.39 -14.56
N THR A 141 20.89 14.09 -13.27
CA THR A 141 21.30 12.81 -12.69
C THR A 141 20.43 11.66 -13.22
N VAL A 142 19.11 11.88 -13.31
CA VAL A 142 18.16 10.90 -13.85
C VAL A 142 18.42 10.66 -15.34
N GLU A 143 18.61 11.71 -16.14
CA GLU A 143 18.92 11.59 -17.57
C GLU A 143 20.21 10.79 -17.79
N LYS A 144 21.27 11.07 -17.02
CA LYS A 144 22.53 10.32 -17.07
C LYS A 144 22.33 8.85 -16.72
N PHE A 145 21.52 8.55 -15.71
CA PHE A 145 21.22 7.17 -15.32
C PHE A 145 20.50 6.39 -16.42
N ILE A 146 19.47 7.01 -17.04
CA ILE A 146 18.72 6.41 -18.16
C ILE A 146 19.68 6.11 -19.32
N LEU A 147 20.53 7.06 -19.70
CA LEU A 147 21.50 6.84 -20.78
C LEU A 147 22.51 5.75 -20.45
N LEU A 148 23.03 5.68 -19.21
CA LEU A 148 23.94 4.61 -18.81
C LEU A 148 23.26 3.23 -18.80
N SER A 149 21.97 3.18 -18.47
CA SER A 149 21.20 1.93 -18.48
C SER A 149 21.01 1.37 -19.90
N THR A 150 20.97 2.21 -20.94
CA THR A 150 20.94 1.77 -22.35
C THR A 150 22.23 1.10 -22.81
N VAL A 151 23.37 1.45 -22.20
CA VAL A 151 24.70 0.99 -22.59
C VAL A 151 25.12 -0.28 -21.83
N LYS A 152 24.30 -0.80 -20.89
CA LYS A 152 24.58 -2.08 -20.23
C LYS A 152 24.58 -3.21 -21.26
N GLY A 153 25.78 -3.50 -21.78
CA GLY A 153 26.03 -4.56 -22.73
C GLY A 153 25.52 -5.88 -22.17
N HIS A 154 24.80 -6.62 -23.01
CA HIS A 154 24.31 -7.95 -22.72
C HIS A 154 25.48 -8.80 -22.19
N GLN A 155 25.49 -9.07 -20.88
CA GLN A 155 26.44 -10.00 -20.30
C GLN A 155 26.23 -11.34 -21.01
N LYS A 156 27.25 -11.78 -21.76
CA LYS A 156 27.17 -13.04 -22.50
C LYS A 156 26.88 -14.16 -21.51
N LYS A 157 25.78 -14.89 -21.72
CA LYS A 157 25.42 -16.05 -20.90
C LYS A 157 26.58 -17.03 -20.93
N ILE A 158 26.90 -17.65 -19.79
CA ILE A 158 28.03 -18.59 -19.68
C ILE A 158 27.97 -19.74 -20.71
N THR A 159 26.76 -20.08 -21.17
CA THR A 159 26.49 -21.05 -22.23
C THR A 159 27.06 -20.66 -23.60
N SER A 160 27.41 -19.40 -23.84
CA SER A 160 28.08 -18.98 -25.07
C SER A 160 29.57 -19.30 -25.11
N PHE A 161 30.15 -19.74 -23.98
CA PHE A 161 31.59 -20.03 -23.85
C PHE A 161 31.93 -21.52 -23.90
N PHE A 162 30.93 -22.40 -23.83
CA PHE A 162 31.12 -23.84 -23.94
C PHE A 162 30.43 -24.32 -25.22
N LYS A 163 31.23 -24.56 -26.26
CA LYS A 163 30.82 -25.16 -27.54
C LYS A 163 31.26 -26.61 -27.60
#